data_AF-A0A6C1SQ53-F1
#
_entry.id   AF-A0A6C1SQ53-F1
#
_cell.length_a   1.000
_cell.length_b   1.000
_cell.length_c   1.000
_cell.angle_alpha   90.00
_cell.angle_beta   90.00
_cell.angle_gamma   90.00
#
_symmetry.space_group_name_H-M   'P 1'
#
loop_
_entity.id
_entity.type
_entity.pdbx_description
1 polymer ?
#
loop_
_entity_poly.entity_id
_entity_poly.type
_entity_poly.pdbx_seq_one_letter_code
_entity_poly.pdbx_strand_id
1 'polypeptide(L)'
;MGGFLPVAAVSAAQLGLQVRDQRRLGKAAGAVRDRQAESEIDTIRQQQRIRDRERRQALAEALATQRARFAAGGVALEGSARSVLAGLAAEARRETADAQELANLRIGRILEESAWLRRRNLLESSASLRRGALTLTQQGLRRVPLLDR
;
A
#
# COMPACT_ATOMS: atom_id res chain seq x y z
N MET A 1 -61.73 -3.30 -2.01
CA MET A 1 -60.92 -2.78 -3.13
C MET A 1 -60.19 -1.53 -2.66
N GLY A 2 -58.85 -1.54 -2.68
CA GLY A 2 -57.97 -0.39 -2.47
C GLY A 2 -57.68 -0.07 -1.00
N GLY A 3 -56.45 0.03 -0.52
CA GLY A 3 -55.15 -0.16 -1.15
C GLY A 3 -54.11 -0.24 -0.03
N PHE A 4 -53.54 -1.42 0.19
CA PHE A 4 -52.45 -1.64 1.13
C PHE A 4 -51.20 -2.02 0.34
N LEU A 5 -50.53 -1.03 -0.23
CA LEU A 5 -49.14 -1.11 -0.68
C LEU A 5 -48.54 0.31 -0.61
N PRO A 6 -47.25 0.54 -0.31
CA PRO A 6 -46.28 -0.31 0.38
C PRO A 6 -45.30 0.55 1.22
N VAL A 7 -45.63 0.93 2.46
CA VAL A 7 -44.67 1.70 3.30
C VAL A 7 -43.35 0.93 3.46
N ALA A 8 -43.41 -0.41 3.53
CA ALA A 8 -42.23 -1.28 3.57
C ALA A 8 -41.36 -1.22 2.30
N ALA A 9 -41.93 -1.03 1.10
CA ALA A 9 -41.14 -0.95 -0.14
C ALA A 9 -40.48 0.42 -0.32
N VAL A 10 -41.12 1.49 0.15
CA VAL A 10 -40.53 2.85 0.15
C VAL A 10 -39.34 2.89 1.12
N SER A 11 -39.43 2.25 2.28
CA SER A 11 -38.31 2.14 3.23
C SER A 11 -37.15 1.29 2.69
N ALA A 12 -37.44 0.18 2.02
CA ALA A 12 -36.43 -0.67 1.40
C ALA A 12 -35.72 0.02 0.21
N ALA A 13 -36.44 0.81 -0.58
CA ALA A 13 -35.88 1.59 -1.68
C ALA A 13 -34.98 2.74 -1.17
N GLN A 14 -35.38 3.45 -0.11
CA GLN A 14 -34.54 4.49 0.52
C GLN A 14 -33.27 3.93 1.16
N LEU A 15 -33.35 2.76 1.81
CA LEU A 15 -32.16 2.05 2.30
C LEU A 15 -31.27 1.54 1.16
N GLY A 16 -31.85 1.03 0.07
CA GLY A 16 -31.11 0.60 -1.12
C GLY A 16 -30.33 1.74 -1.81
N LEU A 17 -30.89 2.94 -1.81
CA LEU A 17 -30.22 4.16 -2.30
C LEU A 17 -29.12 4.63 -1.34
N GLN A 18 -29.37 4.70 -0.03
CA GLN A 18 -28.34 5.06 0.96
C GLN A 18 -27.15 4.08 1.00
N VAL A 19 -27.42 2.78 0.88
CA VAL A 19 -26.37 1.74 0.80
C VAL A 19 -25.57 1.86 -0.50
N ARG A 20 -26.21 2.22 -1.62
CA ARG A 20 -25.52 2.47 -2.89
C ARG A 20 -24.59 3.69 -2.80
N ASP A 21 -25.04 4.77 -2.17
CA ASP A 21 -24.24 5.98 -2.01
C ASP A 21 -23.09 5.79 -1.02
N GLN A 22 -23.30 5.10 0.11
CA GLN A 22 -22.21 4.72 1.02
C GLN A 22 -21.18 3.81 0.35
N ARG A 23 -21.61 2.83 -0.46
CA ARG A 23 -20.69 1.97 -1.21
C ARG A 23 -19.89 2.76 -2.25
N ARG A 24 -20.50 3.75 -2.91
CA ARG A 24 -19.81 4.63 -3.88
C ARG A 24 -18.78 5.51 -3.18
N LEU A 25 -19.13 6.11 -2.05
CA LEU A 25 -18.22 6.94 -1.24
C LEU A 25 -17.04 6.12 -0.68
N GLY A 26 -17.30 4.92 -0.16
CA GLY A 26 -16.24 4.02 0.35
C GLY A 26 -15.30 3.51 -0.76
N LYS A 27 -15.83 3.22 -1.95
CA LYS A 27 -15.02 2.84 -3.12
C LYS A 27 -14.20 4.01 -3.66
N ALA A 28 -14.78 5.21 -3.73
CA ALA A 28 -14.08 6.41 -4.17
C ALA A 28 -12.94 6.79 -3.21
N ALA A 29 -13.18 6.73 -1.89
CA ALA A 29 -12.14 6.97 -0.88
C ALA A 29 -11.01 5.93 -0.94
N GLY A 30 -11.33 4.65 -1.17
CA GLY A 30 -10.33 3.60 -1.38
C GLY A 30 -9.48 3.82 -2.62
N ALA A 31 -10.10 4.14 -3.76
CA ALA A 31 -9.40 4.35 -5.03
C ALA A 31 -8.44 5.56 -4.99
N VAL A 32 -8.78 6.64 -4.27
CA VAL A 32 -7.88 7.78 -4.09
C VAL A 32 -6.65 7.38 -3.28
N ARG A 33 -6.81 6.59 -2.22
CA ARG A 33 -5.68 6.12 -1.40
C ARG A 33 -4.81 5.08 -2.09
N ASP A 34 -5.41 4.20 -2.88
CA ASP A 34 -4.66 3.23 -3.69
C ASP A 34 -3.76 3.96 -4.70
N ARG A 35 -4.27 5.01 -5.36
CA ARG A 35 -3.46 5.88 -6.24
C ARG A 35 -2.35 6.62 -5.48
N GLN A 36 -2.60 7.06 -4.25
CA GLN A 36 -1.57 7.67 -3.42
C GLN A 36 -0.47 6.67 -3.09
N ALA A 37 -0.83 5.44 -2.68
CA ALA A 37 0.13 4.38 -2.41
C ALA A 37 0.97 4.01 -3.65
N GLU A 38 0.33 3.88 -4.81
CA GLU A 38 1.03 3.65 -6.09
C GLU A 38 2.00 4.79 -6.41
N SER A 39 1.57 6.05 -6.25
CA SER A 39 2.44 7.21 -6.49
C SER A 39 3.64 7.26 -5.53
N GLU A 40 3.44 6.87 -4.27
CA GLU A 40 4.53 6.80 -3.29
C GLU A 40 5.51 5.69 -3.64
N ILE A 41 5.02 4.50 -4.04
CA ILE A 41 5.85 3.38 -4.49
C ILE A 41 6.66 3.77 -5.73
N ASP A 42 6.04 4.45 -6.70
CA ASP A 42 6.72 4.90 -7.90
C ASP A 42 7.79 5.96 -7.59
N THR A 43 7.50 6.88 -6.68
CA THR A 43 8.48 7.86 -6.20
C THR A 43 9.67 7.16 -5.53
N ILE A 44 9.40 6.18 -4.66
CA ILE A 44 10.43 5.38 -4.00
C ILE A 44 11.31 4.65 -5.03
N ARG A 45 10.70 4.02 -6.04
CA ARG A 45 11.41 3.32 -7.12
C ARG A 45 12.24 4.27 -7.98
N GLN A 46 11.71 5.46 -8.30
CA GLN A 46 12.46 6.46 -9.06
C GLN A 46 13.66 6.96 -8.27
N GLN A 47 13.47 7.29 -6.99
CA GLN A 47 14.56 7.72 -6.11
C GLN A 47 15.64 6.64 -5.98
N GLN A 48 15.27 5.36 -5.87
CA GLN A 48 16.24 4.26 -5.87
C GLN A 48 17.05 4.22 -7.16
N ARG A 49 16.41 4.32 -8.33
CA ARG A 49 17.12 4.29 -9.63
C ARG A 49 18.09 5.46 -9.80
N ILE A 50 17.80 6.60 -9.20
CA ILE A 50 18.69 7.78 -9.21
C ILE A 50 19.88 7.51 -8.27
N ARG A 51 19.60 7.15 -7.01
CA ARG A 51 20.64 6.84 -6.01
C ARG A 51 21.55 5.70 -6.45
N ASP A 52 21.02 4.67 -7.09
CA ASP A 52 21.82 3.56 -7.62
C ASP A 52 22.77 4.03 -8.73
N ARG A 53 22.34 4.98 -9.58
CA ARG A 53 23.21 5.58 -10.59
C ARG A 53 24.31 6.42 -9.95
N GLU A 54 23.94 7.30 -9.02
CA GLU A 54 24.89 8.15 -8.30
C GLU A 54 25.93 7.33 -7.54
N ARG A 55 25.51 6.26 -6.85
CA ARG A 55 26.42 5.34 -6.14
C ARG A 55 27.38 4.62 -7.08
N ARG A 56 26.89 4.15 -8.23
CA ARG A 56 27.76 3.49 -9.23
C ARG A 56 28.81 4.46 -9.78
N GLN A 57 28.43 5.71 -10.02
CA GLN A 57 29.34 6.76 -10.47
C GLN A 57 30.38 7.07 -9.38
N ALA A 58 29.95 7.32 -8.15
CA ALA A 58 30.84 7.58 -7.02
C ALA A 58 31.82 6.42 -6.78
N LEU A 59 31.35 5.17 -6.90
CA LEU A 59 32.21 3.99 -6.80
C LEU A 59 33.23 3.91 -7.94
N ALA A 60 32.81 4.19 -9.18
CA ALA A 60 33.73 4.21 -10.32
C ALA A 60 34.83 5.26 -10.13
N GLU A 61 34.45 6.45 -9.66
CA GLU A 61 35.38 7.55 -9.34
C GLU A 61 36.33 7.18 -8.18
N ALA A 62 35.81 6.57 -7.12
CA ALA A 62 36.62 6.12 -5.99
C ALA A 62 37.64 5.05 -6.40
N LEU A 63 37.23 4.06 -7.20
CA LEU A 63 38.12 3.04 -7.73
C LEU A 63 39.15 3.63 -8.70
N ALA A 64 38.74 4.56 -9.57
CA ALA A 64 39.67 5.26 -10.47
C ALA A 64 40.72 6.07 -9.68
N THR A 65 40.28 6.77 -8.64
CA THR A 65 41.15 7.55 -7.75
C THR A 65 42.14 6.64 -7.02
N GLN A 66 41.67 5.50 -6.48
CA GLN A 66 42.57 4.55 -5.82
C GLN A 66 43.57 3.94 -6.80
N ARG A 67 43.15 3.56 -8.00
CA ARG A 67 44.06 3.09 -9.05
C ARG A 67 45.11 4.13 -9.41
N ALA A 68 44.71 5.40 -9.56
CA ALA A 68 45.63 6.50 -9.83
C ALA A 68 46.64 6.69 -8.67
N ARG A 69 46.20 6.57 -7.42
CA ARG A 69 47.09 6.61 -6.25
C ARG A 69 48.09 5.45 -6.21
N PHE A 70 47.64 4.23 -6.49
CA PHE A 70 48.54 3.08 -6.58
C PHE A 70 49.57 3.25 -7.70
N ALA A 71 49.13 3.72 -8.88
CA ALA A 71 50.01 4.01 -10.00
C ALA A 71 51.04 5.11 -9.67
N ALA A 72 50.61 6.21 -9.04
CA ALA A 72 51.49 7.30 -8.62
C ALA A 72 52.52 6.85 -7.55
N GLY A 73 52.13 5.90 -6.69
CA GLY A 73 53.02 5.29 -5.69
C GLY A 73 53.94 4.20 -6.25
N GLY A 74 53.93 3.92 -7.55
CA GLY A 74 54.72 2.84 -8.17
C GLY A 74 54.28 1.44 -7.74
N VAL A 75 53.10 1.30 -7.14
CA VAL A 75 52.57 0.01 -6.68
C VAL A 75 51.90 -0.68 -7.86
N ALA A 76 52.43 -1.84 -8.25
CA ALA A 76 51.79 -2.70 -9.24
C ALA A 76 50.37 -3.10 -8.76
N LEU A 77 49.42 -3.18 -9.69
CA LEU A 77 48.01 -3.55 -9.45
C LEU A 77 47.83 -5.05 -9.13
N GLU A 78 48.76 -5.63 -8.40
CA GLU A 78 48.83 -7.05 -8.06
C GLU A 78 48.76 -7.25 -6.54
N GLY A 79 48.37 -8.46 -6.12
CA GLY A 79 48.28 -8.83 -4.71
C GLY A 79 47.38 -7.90 -3.88
N SER A 80 48.00 -7.19 -2.93
CA SER A 80 47.33 -6.38 -1.91
C SER A 80 46.55 -5.18 -2.47
N ALA A 81 47.06 -4.51 -3.51
CA ALA A 81 46.34 -3.40 -4.15
C ALA A 81 45.03 -3.89 -4.80
N ARG A 82 45.06 -5.08 -5.41
CA ARG A 82 43.88 -5.72 -6.01
C ARG A 82 42.88 -6.17 -4.95
N SER A 83 43.33 -6.71 -3.81
CA SER A 83 42.42 -7.11 -2.73
C SER A 83 41.72 -5.92 -2.09
N VAL A 84 42.40 -4.78 -1.95
CA VAL A 84 41.78 -3.53 -1.44
C VAL A 84 40.68 -3.05 -2.39
N LEU A 85 40.97 -2.95 -3.69
CA LEU A 85 39.97 -2.56 -4.69
C LEU A 85 38.79 -3.54 -4.77
N ALA A 86 39.06 -4.84 -4.67
CA ALA A 86 38.03 -5.88 -4.65
C ALA A 86 37.18 -5.80 -3.37
N GLY A 87 37.79 -5.54 -2.22
CA GLY A 87 37.08 -5.33 -0.95
C GLY A 87 36.15 -4.12 -1.01
N LEU A 88 36.62 -3.01 -1.57
CA LEU A 88 35.80 -1.80 -1.76
C LEU A 88 34.60 -2.04 -2.68
N ALA A 89 34.81 -2.78 -3.77
CA ALA A 89 33.72 -3.19 -4.65
C ALA A 89 32.73 -4.16 -3.96
N ALA A 90 33.22 -5.05 -3.09
CA ALA A 90 32.38 -5.98 -2.34
C ALA A 90 31.55 -5.27 -1.28
N GLU A 91 32.13 -4.32 -0.55
CA GLU A 91 31.45 -3.52 0.47
C GLU A 91 30.31 -2.71 -0.15
N ALA A 92 30.58 -2.00 -1.25
CA ALA A 92 29.55 -1.23 -1.93
C ALA A 92 28.43 -2.10 -2.52
N ARG A 93 28.71 -3.35 -2.91
CA ARG A 93 27.67 -4.31 -3.32
C ARG A 93 26.78 -4.69 -2.14
N ARG A 94 27.34 -4.90 -0.95
CA ARG A 94 26.57 -5.19 0.27
C ARG A 94 25.70 -4.00 0.64
N GLU A 95 26.26 -2.79 0.70
CA GLU A 95 25.47 -1.58 0.97
C GLU A 95 24.33 -1.37 -0.05
N THR A 96 24.55 -1.73 -1.31
CA THR A 96 23.51 -1.66 -2.34
C THR A 96 22.41 -2.69 -2.07
N ALA A 97 22.78 -3.92 -1.71
CA ALA A 97 21.81 -4.97 -1.37
C ALA A 97 20.98 -4.58 -0.14
N ASP A 98 21.62 -4.10 0.92
CA ASP A 98 20.94 -3.66 2.16
C ASP A 98 19.98 -2.51 1.88
N ALA A 99 20.40 -1.54 1.05
CA ALA A 99 19.54 -0.44 0.65
C ALA A 99 18.33 -0.89 -0.18
N GLN A 100 18.50 -1.90 -1.05
CA GLN A 100 17.41 -2.51 -1.82
C GLN A 100 16.45 -3.28 -0.91
N GLU A 101 16.96 -3.98 0.10
CA GLU A 101 16.15 -4.68 1.09
C GLU A 101 15.30 -3.70 1.89
N LEU A 102 15.90 -2.63 2.42
CA LEU A 102 15.19 -1.60 3.19
C LEU A 102 14.10 -0.90 2.35
N ALA A 103 14.41 -0.65 1.08
CA ALA A 103 13.49 -0.18 0.07
C ALA A 103 12.28 -1.11 -0.11
N ASN A 104 12.53 -2.41 -0.28
CA ASN A 104 11.50 -3.43 -0.47
C ASN A 104 10.63 -3.57 0.79
N LEU A 105 11.22 -3.52 1.98
CA LEU A 105 10.49 -3.52 3.25
C LEU A 105 9.55 -2.32 3.35
N ARG A 106 10.00 -1.13 2.93
CA ARG A 106 9.16 0.08 2.93
C ARG A 106 7.98 -0.06 1.96
N ILE A 107 8.22 -0.55 0.75
CA ILE A 107 7.15 -0.84 -0.23
C ILE A 107 6.17 -1.87 0.33
N GLY A 108 6.69 -2.95 0.94
CA GLY A 108 5.89 -3.99 1.58
C GLY A 108 4.95 -3.41 2.65
N ARG A 109 5.46 -2.54 3.53
CA ARG A 109 4.66 -1.86 4.55
C ARG A 109 3.52 -1.02 3.95
N ILE A 110 3.81 -0.24 2.90
CA ILE A 110 2.78 0.57 2.20
C ILE A 110 1.68 -0.33 1.62
N LEU A 111 2.08 -1.45 0.99
CA LEU A 111 1.14 -2.41 0.43
C LEU A 111 0.30 -3.10 1.51
N GLU A 112 0.90 -3.52 2.62
CA GLU A 112 0.19 -4.11 3.76
C GLU A 112 -0.82 -3.13 4.38
N GLU A 113 -0.42 -1.88 4.58
CA GLU A 113 -1.30 -0.83 5.10
C GLU A 113 -2.49 -0.61 4.16
N SER A 114 -2.24 -0.52 2.85
CA SER A 114 -3.32 -0.41 1.85
C SER A 114 -4.27 -1.61 1.89
N ALA A 115 -3.74 -2.83 2.05
CA ALA A 115 -4.53 -4.05 2.11
C ALA A 115 -5.36 -4.15 3.38
N TRP A 116 -4.80 -3.76 4.52
CA TRP A 116 -5.51 -3.71 5.80
C TRP A 116 -6.67 -2.70 5.74
N LEU A 117 -6.44 -1.51 5.18
CA LEU A 117 -7.47 -0.49 5.01
C LEU A 117 -8.60 -0.98 4.08
N ARG A 118 -8.27 -1.62 2.95
CA ARG A 118 -9.27 -2.23 2.06
C ARG A 118 -10.12 -3.25 2.82
N ARG A 119 -9.49 -4.13 3.61
CA ARG A 119 -10.20 -5.12 4.43
C ARG A 119 -11.10 -4.44 5.46
N ARG A 120 -10.62 -3.40 6.16
CA ARG A 120 -11.43 -2.64 7.14
C ARG A 120 -12.64 -1.98 6.50
N ASN A 121 -12.47 -1.32 5.35
CA ASN A 121 -13.58 -0.70 4.62
C ASN A 121 -14.63 -1.73 4.17
N LEU A 122 -14.19 -2.91 3.72
CA LEU A 122 -15.11 -4.00 3.37
C LEU A 122 -15.87 -4.51 4.60
N LEU A 123 -15.20 -4.69 5.74
CA LEU A 123 -15.83 -5.12 6.98
C LEU A 123 -16.86 -4.09 7.48
N GLU A 124 -16.52 -2.81 7.47
CA GLU A 124 -17.42 -1.72 7.86
C GLU A 124 -18.67 -1.68 6.97
N SER A 125 -18.48 -1.85 5.65
CA SER A 125 -19.59 -1.95 4.69
C SER A 125 -20.47 -3.18 4.92
N SER A 126 -19.91 -4.28 5.45
CA SER A 126 -20.67 -5.49 5.76
C SER A 126 -21.44 -5.37 7.08
N ALA A 127 -20.86 -4.68 8.07
CA ALA A 127 -21.46 -4.47 9.38
C ALA A 127 -22.63 -3.48 9.33
N SER A 128 -22.58 -2.47 8.47
CA SER A 128 -23.71 -1.57 8.23
C SER A 128 -24.90 -2.31 7.61
N LEU A 129 -24.66 -3.22 6.66
CA LEU A 129 -25.70 -4.05 6.04
C LEU A 129 -26.37 -4.98 7.06
N ARG A 130 -25.60 -5.65 7.93
CA ARG A 130 -26.18 -6.53 8.97
C ARG A 130 -27.03 -5.75 9.98
N ARG A 131 -26.59 -4.57 10.42
CA ARG A 131 -27.35 -3.73 11.36
C ARG A 131 -28.66 -3.24 10.76
N GLY A 132 -28.65 -2.83 9.49
CA GLY A 132 -29.88 -2.43 8.78
C GLY A 132 -30.88 -3.58 8.60
N ALA A 133 -30.41 -4.81 8.36
CA ALA A 133 -31.27 -5.98 8.28
C ALA A 133 -31.91 -6.34 9.63
N LEU A 134 -31.13 -6.28 10.72
CA LEU A 134 -31.60 -6.58 12.08
C LEU A 134 -32.65 -5.60 12.59
N THR A 135 -32.47 -4.30 12.35
CA THR A 135 -33.47 -3.28 12.74
C THR A 135 -34.79 -3.44 11.99
N LEU A 136 -34.75 -3.81 10.71
CA LEU A 136 -35.96 -4.11 9.93
C LEU A 136 -36.72 -5.32 10.49
N THR A 137 -36.03 -6.41 10.84
CA THR A 137 -36.68 -7.57 11.48
C THR A 137 -37.26 -7.25 12.85
N GLN A 138 -36.57 -6.45 13.67
CA GLN A 138 -37.09 -6.04 14.99
C GLN A 138 -38.29 -5.08 14.88
N GLN A 139 -38.31 -4.17 13.90
CA GLN A 139 -39.47 -3.31 13.65
C GLN A 139 -40.67 -4.08 13.11
N GLY A 140 -40.44 -5.11 12.29
CA GLY A 140 -41.50 -6.01 11.81
C GLY A 140 -42.15 -6.80 12.95
N LEU A 141 -41.35 -7.31 13.89
CA LEU A 141 -41.83 -8.07 15.03
C LEU A 141 -42.55 -7.20 16.08
N ARG A 142 -42.11 -5.95 16.32
CA ARG A 142 -42.79 -5.02 17.24
C ARG A 142 -44.13 -4.49 16.73
N ARG A 143 -44.45 -4.64 15.44
CA ARG A 143 -45.68 -4.14 14.82
C ARG A 143 -46.75 -5.21 14.60
N VAL A 144 -46.53 -6.45 15.01
CA VAL A 144 -47.60 -7.45 15.05
C VAL A 144 -48.35 -7.23 16.36
N PRO A 145 -49.55 -6.63 16.37
CA PRO A 145 -50.40 -6.71 17.55
C PRO A 145 -50.66 -8.20 17.77
N LEU A 146 -50.23 -8.71 18.93
CA LEU A 146 -50.76 -9.97 19.43
C LEU A 146 -52.26 -9.70 19.59
N LEU A 147 -53.05 -10.22 18.64
CA LEU A 147 -54.48 -10.36 18.79
C LEU A 147 -54.68 -11.39 19.91
N ASP A 148 -54.58 -10.92 21.15
CA ASP A 148 -55.14 -11.62 22.29
C ASP A 148 -56.65 -11.41 22.30
N ARG A 149 -57.31 -12.54 22.55
CA ARG A 149 -58.74 -12.84 22.50
C ARG A 149 -59.62 -11.98 23.40
#